data_AF-A0A7Y5XXI8-F1
#
_entry.id   AF-A0A7Y5XXI8-F1
#
_cell.length_a   1.000
_cell.length_b   1.000
_cell.length_c   1.000
_cell.angle_alpha   90.00
_cell.angle_beta   90.00
_cell.angle_gamma   90.00
#
_symmetry.space_group_name_H-M   'P 1'
#
loop_
_entity.id
_entity.type
_entity.pdbx_description
1 polymer ?
#
loop_
_entity_poly.entity_id
_entity_poly.type
_entity_poly.pdbx_seq_one_letter_code
_entity_poly.pdbx_strand_id
1 'polypeptide(L)'
;MSGHILAMGGGYAGSPLEDFMLELAGTARPRICFVGTASAHNPEYVETFYDAFRGRSCQPTHLELFGTPENPAAHVAAQDVIY
;
A
#
# COMPACT_ATOMS: atom_id res chain seq x y z
N MET A 1 -19.80 5.60 -4.29
CA MET A 1 -18.58 4.95 -4.81
C MET A 1 -18.53 3.55 -4.25
N SER A 2 -18.34 2.54 -5.10
CA SER A 2 -18.08 1.18 -4.64
C SER A 2 -16.56 1.02 -4.50
N GLY A 3 -16.11 0.49 -3.38
CA GLY A 3 -14.71 0.09 -3.16
C GLY A 3 -14.62 -1.42 -3.03
N HIS A 4 -13.42 -1.96 -3.20
CA HIS A 4 -13.13 -3.37 -2.95
C HIS A 4 -12.42 -3.52 -1.60
N ILE A 5 -12.74 -4.58 -0.87
CA ILE A 5 -11.99 -5.01 0.32
C ILE A 5 -11.41 -6.39 0.00
N LEU A 6 -10.09 -6.50 -0.02
CA LEU A 6 -9.38 -7.76 -0.17
C LEU A 6 -8.81 -8.17 1.19
N ALA A 7 -9.31 -9.27 1.75
CA ALA A 7 -8.80 -9.83 3.00
C ALA A 7 -7.74 -10.90 2.71
N MET A 8 -6.55 -10.75 3.30
CA MET A 8 -5.43 -11.68 3.15
C MET A 8 -5.10 -12.31 4.50
N GLY A 9 -4.92 -13.64 4.55
CA GLY A 9 -4.65 -14.39 5.79
C GLY A 9 -3.22 -14.27 6.32
N GLY A 10 -2.47 -13.26 5.89
CA GLY A 10 -1.01 -13.17 6.04
C GLY A 10 -0.26 -13.74 4.83
N GLY A 11 1.04 -13.43 4.75
CA GLY A 11 1.88 -13.80 3.62
C GLY A 11 3.13 -12.94 3.55
N TYR A 12 3.95 -13.19 2.53
CA TYR A 12 5.07 -12.33 2.16
C TYR A 12 4.68 -11.46 0.98
N ALA A 13 5.10 -10.19 0.97
CA ALA A 13 4.81 -9.29 -0.13
C ALA A 13 5.38 -9.84 -1.45
N GLY A 14 4.63 -9.72 -2.55
CA GLY A 14 5.04 -10.27 -3.84
C GLY A 14 4.26 -11.47 -4.33
N SER A 15 3.14 -11.79 -3.70
CA SER A 15 2.22 -12.82 -4.19
C SER A 15 1.40 -12.33 -5.40
N PRO A 16 0.70 -13.22 -6.12
CA PRO A 16 -0.26 -12.82 -7.15
C PRO A 16 -1.46 -12.02 -6.62
N LEU A 17 -1.70 -12.02 -5.30
CA LEU A 17 -2.79 -11.24 -4.69
C LEU A 17 -2.53 -9.74 -4.79
N GLU A 18 -1.27 -9.31 -4.72
CA GLU A 18 -0.92 -7.91 -4.92
C GLU A 18 -1.24 -7.45 -6.34
N ASP A 19 -0.99 -8.28 -7.35
CA ASP A 19 -1.32 -7.94 -8.75
C ASP A 19 -2.84 -7.83 -8.94
N PHE A 20 -3.59 -8.80 -8.39
CA PHE A 20 -5.07 -8.74 -8.39
C PHE A 20 -5.60 -7.49 -7.68
N MET A 21 -5.02 -7.12 -6.54
CA MET A 21 -5.39 -5.90 -5.81
C MET A 21 -5.16 -4.64 -6.64
N LEU A 22 -4.04 -4.54 -7.38
CA LEU A 22 -3.76 -3.41 -8.27
C LEU A 22 -4.75 -3.35 -9.45
N GLU A 23 -5.15 -4.50 -10.00
CA GLU A 23 -6.16 -4.57 -11.06
C GLU A 23 -7.54 -4.05 -10.59
N LEU A 24 -7.92 -4.36 -9.35
CA LEU A 24 -9.17 -3.87 -8.74
C LEU A 24 -9.22 -2.34 -8.61
N ALA A 25 -8.08 -1.64 -8.63
CA ALA A 25 -8.04 -0.17 -8.63
C ALA A 25 -8.54 0.45 -9.94
N GLY A 26 -8.63 -0.33 -11.03
CA GLY A 26 -9.23 0.10 -12.30
C GLY A 26 -8.46 1.21 -13.03
N THR A 27 -7.18 1.40 -12.72
CA THR A 27 -6.30 2.39 -13.35
C THR A 27 -4.97 1.74 -13.77
N ALA A 28 -4.34 2.25 -14.83
CA ALA A 28 -3.13 1.64 -15.41
C ALA A 28 -1.89 1.74 -14.50
N ARG A 29 -1.87 2.73 -13.60
CA ARG A 29 -0.75 2.96 -12.67
C ARG A 29 -1.26 3.49 -11.33
N PRO A 30 -1.90 2.65 -10.49
CA PRO A 30 -2.48 3.07 -9.22
C PRO A 30 -1.42 3.59 -8.25
N ARG A 31 -1.82 4.59 -7.47
CA ARG A 31 -1.11 5.04 -6.27
C ARG A 31 -1.47 4.11 -5.12
N ILE A 32 -0.46 3.50 -4.54
CA ILE A 32 -0.59 2.55 -3.43
C ILE A 32 0.17 3.08 -2.23
N CYS A 33 -0.44 3.02 -1.05
CA CYS A 33 0.16 3.45 0.20
C CYS A 33 0.19 2.31 1.21
N PHE A 34 1.38 1.99 1.71
CA PHE A 34 1.57 1.05 2.81
C PHE A 34 1.32 1.73 4.16
N VAL A 35 0.51 1.09 5.02
CA VAL A 35 0.25 1.53 6.39
C VAL A 35 0.87 0.53 7.38
N GLY A 36 2.15 0.75 7.71
CA GLY A 36 2.97 -0.15 8.53
C GLY A 36 2.72 -0.11 10.04
N THR A 37 1.55 0.34 10.51
CA THR A 37 1.27 0.46 11.96
C THR A 37 1.36 -0.88 12.70
N ALA A 38 0.93 -1.97 12.07
CA ALA A 38 0.95 -3.31 12.67
C ALA A 38 2.36 -3.84 12.98
N SER A 39 3.38 -3.38 12.23
CA SER A 39 4.80 -3.71 12.45
C SER A 39 5.55 -2.61 13.21
N ALA A 40 4.84 -1.66 13.82
CA ALA A 40 5.41 -0.45 14.43
C ALA A 40 6.33 0.34 13.48
N HIS A 41 5.99 0.35 12.17
CA HIS A 41 6.76 0.99 11.09
C HIS A 41 8.21 0.50 11.03
N ASN A 42 8.41 -0.80 11.27
CA ASN A 42 9.72 -1.40 11.09
C ASN A 42 10.23 -1.14 9.65
N PRO A 43 11.41 -0.52 9.48
CA PRO A 43 11.94 -0.13 8.17
C PRO A 43 12.13 -1.33 7.24
N GLU A 44 12.42 -2.53 7.76
CA GLU A 44 12.57 -3.74 6.94
C GLU A 44 11.26 -4.11 6.20
N TYR A 45 10.10 -3.85 6.82
CA TYR A 45 8.80 -4.07 6.18
C TYR A 45 8.50 -3.00 5.12
N VAL A 46 8.94 -1.77 5.35
CA VAL A 46 8.85 -0.69 4.36
C VAL A 46 9.71 -1.03 3.14
N GLU A 47 10.95 -1.46 3.34
CA GLU A 47 11.84 -1.92 2.27
C GLU A 47 11.24 -3.10 1.51
N THR A 48 10.76 -4.12 2.22
CA THR A 48 10.10 -5.30 1.63
C THR A 48 8.89 -4.90 0.77
N PHE A 49 8.09 -3.93 1.22
CA PHE A 49 6.98 -3.37 0.43
C PHE A 49 7.51 -2.72 -0.86
N TYR A 50 8.49 -1.82 -0.78
CA TYR A 50 9.04 -1.19 -1.97
C TYR A 50 9.65 -2.19 -2.96
N ASP A 51 10.36 -3.20 -2.46
CA ASP A 51 10.92 -4.26 -3.31
C ASP A 51 9.84 -5.09 -4.01
N ALA A 52 8.72 -5.37 -3.34
CA ALA A 52 7.59 -6.05 -3.96
C ALA A 52 6.92 -5.19 -5.05
N PHE A 53 6.80 -3.88 -4.85
CA PHE A 53 6.00 -3.02 -5.74
C PHE A 53 6.81 -2.28 -6.82
N ARG A 54 8.14 -2.16 -6.70
CA ARG A 54 8.99 -1.46 -7.69
C ARG A 54 8.94 -2.04 -9.10
N GLY A 55 8.66 -3.35 -9.22
CA GLY A 55 8.57 -4.05 -10.51
C GLY A 55 7.18 -4.00 -11.14
N ARG A 56 6.18 -3.49 -10.40
CA ARG A 56 4.78 -3.43 -10.82
C ARG A 56 4.43 -2.06 -11.39
N SER A 57 3.42 -2.01 -12.26
CA SER A 57 2.92 -0.74 -12.81
C SER A 57 2.10 0.02 -11.75
N CYS A 58 2.76 0.61 -10.76
CA CYS A 58 2.13 1.38 -9.69
C CYS A 58 3.02 2.56 -9.24
N GLN A 59 2.53 3.33 -8.26
CA GLN A 59 3.26 4.39 -7.58
C GLN A 59 3.23 4.11 -6.07
N PRO A 60 4.27 3.45 -5.51
CA PRO A 60 4.30 3.10 -4.11
C PRO A 60 4.67 4.28 -3.22
N THR A 61 3.95 4.42 -2.11
CA THR A 61 4.21 5.33 -0.99
C THR A 61 4.03 4.57 0.32
N HIS A 62 4.50 5.12 1.42
CA HIS A 62 4.17 4.63 2.76
C HIS A 62 3.76 5.81 3.63
N LEU A 63 2.94 5.53 4.63
CA LEU A 63 2.49 6.52 5.59
C LEU A 63 3.21 6.31 6.92
N GLU A 64 3.94 7.34 7.35
CA GLU A 64 4.49 7.43 8.71
C GLU A 64 3.45 8.07 9.63
N LEU A 65 2.94 7.33 10.61
CA LEU A 65 2.00 7.84 11.62
C LEU A 65 2.64 8.10 12.99
N PHE A 66 3.83 7.53 13.23
CA PHE A 66 4.59 7.83 14.44
C PHE A 66 5.26 9.21 14.30
N GLY A 67 5.15 10.05 15.34
CA GLY A 67 5.67 11.43 15.32
C GLY A 67 4.61 12.47 14.99
N THR A 68 4.92 13.39 14.07
CA THR A 68 4.02 14.50 13.68
C THR A 68 3.77 14.44 12.18
N PRO A 69 2.84 13.58 11.72
CA PRO A 69 2.53 13.44 10.31
C PRO A 69 1.88 14.71 9.76
N GLU A 70 2.34 15.16 8.59
CA GLU A 70 1.73 16.27 7.89
C GLU A 70 0.51 15.78 7.10
N ASN A 71 -0.69 16.21 7.50
CA ASN A 71 -1.97 15.93 6.82
C ASN A 71 -2.16 14.45 6.37
N PRO A 72 -2.05 13.45 7.28
CA PRO A 72 -2.12 12.03 6.92
C PRO A 72 -3.43 11.64 6.21
N ALA A 73 -4.54 12.28 6.57
CA ALA A 73 -5.83 12.06 5.92
C ALA A 73 -5.83 12.47 4.44
N ALA A 74 -5.17 13.58 4.10
CA ALA A 74 -5.05 14.03 2.71
C ALA A 74 -4.16 13.08 1.90
N HIS A 75 -3.08 12.57 2.50
CA HIS A 75 -2.22 11.56 1.88
C HIS A 75 -3.00 10.29 1.55
N VAL A 76 -3.76 9.75 2.50
CA VAL A 76 -4.60 8.54 2.32
C VAL A 76 -5.70 8.77 1.28
N ALA A 77 -6.38 9.92 1.32
CA ALA A 77 -7.43 10.26 0.35
C ALA A 77 -6.91 10.41 -1.09
N ALA A 78 -5.60 10.62 -1.24
CA ALA A 78 -4.92 10.69 -2.52
C ALA A 78 -4.37 9.32 -2.97
N GLN A 79 -4.84 8.20 -2.43
CA GLN A 79 -4.42 6.86 -2.87
C GLN A 79 -5.55 6.14 -3.58
N ASP A 80 -5.17 5.25 -4.49
CA ASP A 80 -6.11 4.38 -5.18
C ASP A 80 -6.21 3.02 -4.45
N VAL A 81 -5.14 2.64 -3.72
CA VAL A 81 -5.04 1.43 -2.90
C VAL A 81 -4.39 1.74 -1.56
N ILE A 82 -4.96 1.19 -0.47
CA ILE A 82 -4.36 1.19 0.87
C ILE A 82 -3.98 -0.25 1.21
N TYR A 83 -2.69 -0.45 1.53
CA TYR A 83 -2.06 -1.76 1.77
C TYR A 83 -1.59 -1.88 3.22
#